data_AF-A0A2S2Q3S3-F1
#
_entry.id   AF-A0A2S2Q3S3-F1
#
_cell.length_a   1.000
_cell.length_b   1.000
_cell.length_c   1.000
_cell.angle_alpha   90.00
_cell.angle_beta   90.00
_cell.angle_gamma   90.00
#
_symmetry.space_group_name_H-M   'P 1'
#
loop_
_entity.id
_entity.type
_entity.pdbx_description
1 polymer ?
#
loop_
_entity_poly.entity_id
_entity_poly.type
_entity_poly.pdbx_seq_one_letter_code
_entity_poly.pdbx_strand_id
1 'polypeptide(L)'
;MMVDDIAYNQNNPTPGKIVNRPGGPDVYEGVVIDYKGIDVNSTNFLNILKGNKTGMRNIGSGKVIEGGPHDRVFINFVDHGTTGLLAFPDDYLYADQLNNALKYMFGSSSYRKMLLYIEACHAGSMFDGILQDNTDILAVTASGPRENSYGCYCRYEPYGTCLGDLFSVTWMEDLDATVSNCEKRTVFNDFKEVRTNVTRSNVMIYGDFNIGHEKLSAFIGYQKSNNELITNSKSGELIKKTSISSRNIHENTLQYQISDKKQSKDMAKMHELSLELRHNNKMRLIIDTVFRKIYSMVVKSRPDIKEKIGDLDDPEHLNLTLDIFPCYRSILNKISQTCFSLPRNPYVLDRLTIFANLCVVDKQIHQMVSNAVDVACSDIPKSINNVF
;
A
#
# COMPACT_ATOMS: atom_id res chain seq x y z
N MET A 1 1.56 7.46 -11.09
CA MET A 1 1.71 8.54 -10.09
C MET A 1 2.83 8.12 -9.17
N MET A 2 3.83 8.96 -8.91
CA MET A 2 4.98 8.64 -8.06
C MET A 2 5.52 9.94 -7.44
N VAL A 3 5.83 9.95 -6.14
CA VAL A 3 6.31 11.17 -5.45
C VAL A 3 7.57 11.74 -6.10
N ASP A 4 8.42 10.86 -6.64
CA ASP A 4 9.64 11.16 -7.39
C ASP A 4 10.78 11.75 -6.53
N ASP A 5 10.95 11.20 -5.34
CA ASP A 5 11.91 11.62 -4.31
C ASP A 5 13.04 10.58 -4.04
N ILE A 6 13.13 9.53 -4.87
CA ILE A 6 14.07 8.41 -4.71
C ILE A 6 15.31 8.54 -5.61
N ALA A 7 15.14 8.79 -6.90
CA ALA A 7 16.23 8.73 -7.88
C ALA A 7 17.39 9.68 -7.52
N TYR A 8 17.08 10.89 -7.03
CA TYR A 8 18.08 11.89 -6.64
C TYR A 8 18.13 12.13 -5.12
N ASN A 9 17.62 11.18 -4.33
CA ASN A 9 17.74 11.24 -2.89
C ASN A 9 19.21 11.25 -2.46
N GLN A 10 19.56 12.00 -1.42
CA GLN A 10 20.93 12.04 -0.89
C GLN A 10 21.41 10.69 -0.36
N ASN A 11 20.47 9.82 0.04
CA ASN A 11 20.75 8.47 0.49
C ASN A 11 20.81 7.44 -0.66
N ASN A 12 20.54 7.85 -1.91
CA ASN A 12 20.65 6.94 -3.05
C ASN A 12 22.13 6.77 -3.44
N PRO A 13 22.71 5.56 -3.32
CA PRO A 13 24.11 5.30 -3.68
C PRO A 13 24.36 5.41 -5.19
N THR A 14 23.32 5.41 -6.03
CA THR A 14 23.40 5.51 -7.48
C THR A 14 22.47 6.63 -8.00
N PRO A 15 22.82 7.91 -7.79
CA PRO A 15 21.97 9.04 -8.15
C PRO A 15 21.51 9.00 -9.62
N GLY A 16 20.22 9.28 -9.84
CA GLY A 16 19.55 9.22 -11.13
C GLY A 16 19.05 7.83 -11.54
N LYS A 17 19.25 6.79 -10.71
CA LYS A 17 18.81 5.42 -10.98
C LYS A 17 17.91 4.88 -9.87
N ILE A 18 17.01 3.98 -10.23
CA ILE A 18 16.24 3.16 -9.29
C ILE A 18 16.36 1.71 -9.74
N VAL A 19 16.54 0.79 -8.79
CA VAL A 19 16.57 -0.65 -9.06
C VAL A 19 15.46 -1.34 -8.28
N ASN A 20 14.86 -2.39 -8.85
CA ASN A 20 13.79 -3.18 -8.22
C ASN A 20 14.25 -4.59 -7.80
N ARG A 21 15.54 -4.90 -7.98
CA ARG A 21 16.19 -6.13 -7.51
C ARG A 21 17.70 -5.94 -7.35
N PRO A 22 18.39 -6.74 -6.51
CA PRO A 22 19.84 -6.65 -6.33
C PRO A 22 20.58 -6.89 -7.65
N GLY A 23 21.49 -5.99 -8.00
CA GLY A 23 22.22 -6.06 -9.29
C GLY A 23 21.33 -5.93 -10.53
N GLY A 24 20.07 -5.49 -10.37
CA GLY A 24 19.13 -5.29 -11.47
C GLY A 24 19.47 -4.08 -12.35
N PRO A 25 18.81 -3.97 -13.52
CA PRO A 25 18.92 -2.78 -14.36
C PRO A 25 18.31 -1.56 -13.67
N ASP A 26 18.65 -0.37 -14.18
CA ASP A 26 17.89 0.84 -13.88
C ASP A 26 16.47 0.72 -14.45
N VAL A 27 15.49 0.96 -13.60
CA VAL A 27 14.06 0.94 -13.96
C VAL A 27 13.44 2.35 -13.91
N TYR A 28 14.24 3.39 -13.64
CA TYR A 28 13.77 4.77 -13.59
C TYR A 28 13.83 5.46 -14.95
N GLU A 29 14.86 5.17 -15.76
CA GLU A 29 15.02 5.76 -17.08
C GLU A 29 13.79 5.52 -17.96
N GLY A 30 13.22 6.61 -18.51
CA GLY A 30 12.06 6.56 -19.39
C GLY A 30 10.70 6.42 -18.70
N VAL A 31 10.64 6.33 -17.37
CA VAL A 31 9.36 6.31 -16.64
C VAL A 31 8.61 7.62 -16.83
N VAL A 32 7.35 7.53 -17.26
CA VAL A 32 6.46 8.69 -17.41
C VAL A 32 5.84 9.03 -16.06
N ILE A 33 6.22 10.17 -15.50
CA ILE A 33 5.71 10.65 -14.22
C ILE A 33 4.70 11.77 -14.46
N ASP A 34 3.44 11.38 -14.70
CA ASP A 34 2.35 12.33 -14.95
C ASP A 34 1.99 13.18 -13.71
N TYR A 35 2.15 12.62 -12.52
CA TYR A 35 1.82 13.27 -11.24
C TYR A 35 2.92 12.96 -10.23
N LYS A 36 3.48 14.04 -9.63
CA LYS A 36 4.66 13.99 -8.76
C LYS A 36 4.48 14.82 -7.49
N GLY A 37 5.27 14.53 -6.47
CA GLY A 37 5.22 15.23 -5.18
C GLY A 37 3.80 15.29 -4.62
N ILE A 38 3.34 16.50 -4.30
CA ILE A 38 2.01 16.77 -3.72
C ILE A 38 0.82 16.38 -4.61
N ASP A 39 1.04 16.20 -5.92
CA ASP A 39 -0.02 15.77 -6.84
C ASP A 39 -0.37 14.28 -6.64
N VAL A 40 0.45 13.55 -5.90
CA VAL A 40 0.21 12.16 -5.49
C VAL A 40 -0.67 12.14 -4.25
N ASN A 41 -1.97 12.19 -4.46
CA ASN A 41 -2.99 12.10 -3.40
C ASN A 41 -4.23 11.35 -3.88
N SER A 42 -5.05 10.88 -2.93
CA SER A 42 -6.23 10.06 -3.20
C SER A 42 -7.28 10.79 -4.06
N THR A 43 -7.41 12.11 -3.89
CA THR A 43 -8.38 12.93 -4.64
C THR A 43 -8.04 12.98 -6.13
N ASN A 44 -6.78 13.24 -6.44
CA ASN A 44 -6.27 13.24 -7.81
C ASN A 44 -6.37 11.85 -8.44
N PHE A 45 -6.02 10.80 -7.69
CA PHE A 45 -6.18 9.42 -8.15
C PHE A 45 -7.64 9.12 -8.53
N LEU A 46 -8.61 9.47 -7.69
CA LEU A 46 -10.03 9.29 -7.97
C LEU A 46 -10.52 10.12 -9.18
N ASN A 47 -9.99 11.33 -9.38
CA ASN A 47 -10.29 12.14 -10.56
C ASN A 47 -9.73 11.53 -11.85
N ILE A 48 -8.53 10.95 -11.79
CA ILE A 48 -7.89 10.24 -12.91
C ILE A 48 -8.73 9.03 -13.30
N LEU A 49 -9.17 8.22 -12.33
CA LEU A 49 -10.04 7.06 -12.58
C LEU A 49 -11.33 7.48 -13.28
N LYS A 50 -11.98 8.54 -12.80
CA LYS A 50 -13.26 9.02 -13.35
C LYS A 50 -13.15 9.80 -14.66
N GLY A 51 -11.96 9.92 -15.26
CA GLY A 51 -11.76 10.68 -16.49
C GLY A 51 -11.99 12.19 -16.34
N ASN A 52 -11.84 12.76 -15.14
CA ASN A 52 -12.16 14.16 -14.86
C ASN A 52 -11.06 15.13 -15.37
N LYS A 53 -11.01 15.32 -16.68
CA LYS A 53 -10.01 16.18 -17.35
C LYS A 53 -10.09 17.64 -16.89
N THR A 54 -11.30 18.15 -16.61
CA THR A 54 -11.50 19.52 -16.11
C THR A 54 -10.88 19.70 -14.73
N GLY A 55 -11.10 18.76 -13.81
CA GLY A 55 -10.53 18.78 -12.47
C GLY A 55 -9.00 18.63 -12.46
N MET A 56 -8.44 17.97 -13.47
CA MET A 56 -6.99 17.71 -13.57
C MET A 56 -6.21 18.70 -14.45
N ARG A 57 -6.88 19.67 -15.10
CA ARG A 57 -6.28 20.53 -16.15
C ARG A 57 -4.97 21.23 -15.76
N ASN A 58 -4.78 21.57 -14.49
CA ASN A 58 -3.60 22.28 -13.97
C ASN A 58 -2.85 21.48 -12.88
N ILE A 59 -3.03 20.16 -12.86
CA ILE A 59 -2.42 19.26 -11.88
C ILE A 59 -1.61 18.22 -12.66
N GLY A 60 -0.33 18.04 -12.32
CA GLY A 60 0.57 17.18 -13.08
C GLY A 60 0.53 17.45 -14.59
N SER A 61 0.45 16.39 -15.39
CA SER A 61 0.25 16.47 -16.84
C SER A 61 -1.21 16.68 -17.27
N GLY A 62 -2.16 16.59 -16.34
CA GLY A 62 -3.60 16.59 -16.61
C GLY A 62 -4.13 15.32 -17.30
N LYS A 63 -3.30 14.29 -17.47
CA LYS A 63 -3.68 13.02 -18.09
C LYS A 63 -4.63 12.22 -17.18
N VAL A 64 -5.77 11.80 -17.72
CA VAL A 64 -6.77 10.99 -17.01
C VAL A 64 -7.08 9.73 -17.81
N ILE A 65 -7.83 8.79 -17.22
CA ILE A 65 -8.38 7.66 -17.97
C ILE A 65 -9.54 8.18 -18.82
N GLU A 66 -9.32 8.37 -20.11
CA GLU A 66 -10.35 8.77 -21.08
C GLU A 66 -11.15 7.59 -21.63
N GLY A 67 -10.82 6.35 -21.22
CA GLY A 67 -11.23 5.10 -21.86
C GLY A 67 -12.72 4.96 -22.17
N GLY A 68 -13.04 4.01 -23.05
CA GLY A 68 -14.39 3.72 -23.53
C GLY A 68 -14.79 2.24 -23.46
N PRO A 69 -15.95 1.89 -24.02
CA PRO A 69 -16.59 0.57 -23.85
C PRO A 69 -15.84 -0.60 -24.49
N HIS A 70 -14.73 -0.33 -25.17
CA HIS A 70 -13.89 -1.34 -25.83
C HIS A 70 -12.48 -1.42 -25.25
N ASP A 71 -12.13 -0.50 -24.34
CA ASP A 71 -10.79 -0.38 -23.79
C ASP A 71 -10.59 -1.33 -22.60
N ARG A 72 -9.34 -1.71 -22.37
CA ARG A 72 -8.94 -2.42 -21.16
C ARG A 72 -8.15 -1.46 -20.28
N VAL A 73 -8.45 -1.49 -18.99
CA VAL A 73 -7.77 -0.66 -18.00
C VAL A 73 -6.98 -1.56 -17.05
N PHE A 74 -5.70 -1.24 -16.87
CA PHE A 74 -4.87 -1.86 -15.84
C PHE A 74 -4.47 -0.82 -14.80
N ILE A 75 -4.68 -1.14 -13.53
CA ILE A 75 -4.30 -0.28 -12.40
C ILE A 75 -3.37 -1.08 -11.50
N ASN A 76 -2.16 -0.56 -11.28
CA ASN A 76 -1.24 -1.09 -10.29
C ASN A 76 -1.08 -0.06 -9.16
N PHE A 77 -1.35 -0.46 -7.93
CA PHE A 77 -1.14 0.34 -6.72
C PHE A 77 -0.11 -0.35 -5.83
N VAL A 78 0.88 0.40 -5.35
CA VAL A 78 1.98 -0.11 -4.53
C VAL A 78 2.30 0.90 -3.43
N ASP A 79 1.90 0.61 -2.19
CA ASP A 79 2.25 1.38 -0.98
C ASP A 79 1.83 0.59 0.28
N HIS A 80 1.73 1.27 1.42
CA HIS A 80 1.08 0.79 2.62
C HIS A 80 -0.46 0.80 2.49
N GLY A 81 -1.09 -0.03 3.31
CA GLY A 81 -2.54 -0.05 3.50
C GLY A 81 -2.88 -0.51 4.90
N THR A 82 -4.16 -0.53 5.24
CA THR A 82 -4.70 -1.19 6.44
C THR A 82 -6.18 -1.49 6.20
N THR A 83 -6.88 -1.99 7.21
CA THR A 83 -8.30 -2.35 7.13
C THR A 83 -9.13 -1.22 6.49
N GLY A 84 -9.61 -1.47 5.27
CA GLY A 84 -10.49 -0.62 4.48
C GLY A 84 -9.85 0.62 3.85
N LEU A 85 -8.52 0.77 3.83
CA LEU A 85 -7.88 1.92 3.19
C LEU A 85 -6.48 1.63 2.62
N LEU A 86 -6.11 2.44 1.62
CA LEU A 86 -4.76 2.51 1.03
C LEU A 86 -4.13 3.87 1.37
N ALA A 87 -2.83 3.87 1.67
CA ALA A 87 -2.11 5.07 2.06
C ALA A 87 -1.62 5.85 0.84
N PHE A 88 -1.79 7.17 0.88
CA PHE A 88 -1.07 8.11 0.04
C PHE A 88 -0.16 8.95 0.96
N PRO A 89 0.80 9.71 0.40
CA PRO A 89 1.78 10.46 1.20
C PRO A 89 1.18 11.35 2.29
N ASP A 90 0.06 12.03 1.99
CA ASP A 90 -0.57 13.01 2.88
C ASP A 90 -2.06 12.74 3.16
N ASP A 91 -2.65 11.72 2.54
CA ASP A 91 -4.06 11.36 2.73
C ASP A 91 -4.30 9.84 2.59
N TYR A 92 -5.56 9.41 2.71
CA TYR A 92 -5.96 8.01 2.60
C TYR A 92 -7.05 7.84 1.55
N LEU A 93 -6.91 6.78 0.75
CA LEU A 93 -7.97 6.31 -0.14
C LEU A 93 -8.77 5.22 0.57
N TYR A 94 -10.05 5.51 0.87
CA TYR A 94 -10.94 4.55 1.53
C TYR A 94 -11.63 3.62 0.53
N ALA A 95 -11.95 2.39 0.95
CA ALA A 95 -12.53 1.38 0.08
C ALA A 95 -13.89 1.79 -0.53
N ASP A 96 -14.73 2.51 0.22
CA ASP A 96 -15.99 3.05 -0.34
C ASP A 96 -15.76 4.10 -1.43
N GLN A 97 -14.74 4.95 -1.29
CA GLN A 97 -14.40 5.95 -2.30
C GLN A 97 -13.88 5.30 -3.57
N LEU A 98 -13.01 4.30 -3.44
CA LEU A 98 -12.53 3.51 -4.58
C LEU A 98 -13.70 2.77 -5.25
N ASN A 99 -14.52 2.05 -4.48
CA ASN A 99 -15.70 1.35 -4.99
C ASN A 99 -16.67 2.29 -5.72
N ASN A 100 -16.90 3.50 -5.20
CA ASN A 100 -17.73 4.50 -5.85
C ASN A 100 -17.14 4.99 -7.17
N ALA A 101 -15.81 5.15 -7.26
CA ALA A 101 -15.15 5.47 -8.53
C ALA A 101 -15.26 4.33 -9.55
N LEU A 102 -15.05 3.09 -9.11
CA LEU A 102 -15.18 1.90 -9.95
C LEU A 102 -16.61 1.75 -10.48
N LYS A 103 -17.63 1.92 -9.63
CA LYS A 103 -19.05 1.94 -10.04
C LYS A 103 -19.37 3.06 -11.02
N TYR A 104 -18.78 4.24 -10.82
CA TYR A 104 -18.93 5.35 -11.76
C TYR A 104 -18.35 4.99 -13.14
N MET A 105 -17.14 4.44 -13.19
CA MET A 105 -16.51 4.02 -14.45
C MET A 105 -17.31 2.92 -15.15
N PHE A 106 -17.86 1.96 -14.40
CA PHE A 106 -18.74 0.93 -14.94
C PHE A 106 -20.00 1.53 -15.56
N GLY A 107 -20.72 2.36 -14.80
CA GLY A 107 -21.97 2.98 -15.24
C GLY A 107 -21.80 3.98 -16.39
N SER A 108 -20.61 4.54 -16.57
CA SER A 108 -20.26 5.41 -17.70
C SER A 108 -19.61 4.68 -18.87
N SER A 109 -19.49 3.34 -18.78
CA SER A 109 -18.87 2.50 -19.81
C SER A 109 -17.45 2.95 -20.20
N SER A 110 -16.66 3.41 -19.23
CA SER A 110 -15.29 3.90 -19.45
C SER A 110 -14.26 2.78 -19.68
N TYR A 111 -14.69 1.53 -19.66
CA TYR A 111 -13.87 0.36 -19.95
C TYR A 111 -14.76 -0.81 -20.39
N ARG A 112 -14.15 -1.78 -21.07
CA ARG A 112 -14.70 -3.11 -21.33
C ARG A 112 -14.36 -4.09 -20.21
N LYS A 113 -13.09 -4.10 -19.79
CA LYS A 113 -12.59 -4.92 -18.68
C LYS A 113 -11.51 -4.15 -17.92
N MET A 114 -11.48 -4.32 -16.61
CA MET A 114 -10.46 -3.71 -15.76
C MET A 114 -9.79 -4.75 -14.87
N LEU A 115 -8.46 -4.62 -14.76
CA LEU A 115 -7.63 -5.45 -13.89
C LEU A 115 -6.89 -4.55 -12.88
N LEU A 116 -7.01 -4.85 -11.60
CA LEU A 116 -6.32 -4.13 -10.53
C LEU A 116 -5.33 -5.06 -9.83
N TYR A 117 -4.07 -4.64 -9.72
CA TYR A 117 -3.06 -5.28 -8.86
C TYR A 117 -2.77 -4.32 -7.70
N ILE A 118 -2.98 -4.79 -6.47
CA ILE A 118 -2.85 -3.97 -5.25
C ILE A 118 -1.82 -4.61 -4.32
N GLU A 119 -0.63 -4.00 -4.25
CA GLU A 119 0.40 -4.26 -3.24
C GLU A 119 0.19 -3.34 -2.06
N ALA A 120 -0.34 -3.90 -0.97
CA ALA A 120 -0.46 -3.21 0.32
C ALA A 120 -0.76 -4.23 1.44
N CYS A 121 -0.52 -3.82 2.69
CA CYS A 121 -1.05 -4.52 3.86
C CYS A 121 -2.58 -4.44 3.88
N HIS A 122 -3.25 -5.53 4.28
CA HIS A 122 -4.70 -5.67 4.33
C HIS A 122 -5.41 -5.36 3.00
N ALA A 123 -4.73 -5.50 1.86
CA ALA A 123 -5.23 -5.07 0.56
C ALA A 123 -6.55 -5.76 0.17
N GLY A 124 -6.76 -7.00 0.60
CA GLY A 124 -8.03 -7.71 0.42
C GLY A 124 -9.25 -6.97 1.03
N SER A 125 -9.06 -6.19 2.10
CA SER A 125 -10.13 -5.45 2.75
C SER A 125 -10.68 -4.28 1.92
N MET A 126 -10.02 -3.94 0.82
CA MET A 126 -10.53 -2.98 -0.16
C MET A 126 -11.68 -3.54 -1.00
N PHE A 127 -11.80 -4.86 -1.09
CA PHE A 127 -12.71 -5.54 -2.03
C PHE A 127 -13.60 -6.61 -1.38
N ASP A 128 -13.15 -7.25 -0.29
CA ASP A 128 -13.91 -8.29 0.41
C ASP A 128 -15.27 -7.77 0.89
N GLY A 129 -16.36 -8.36 0.37
CA GLY A 129 -17.74 -7.90 0.62
C GLY A 129 -18.10 -6.53 0.01
N ILE A 130 -17.21 -5.90 -0.76
CA ILE A 130 -17.35 -4.53 -1.29
C ILE A 130 -17.45 -4.51 -2.82
N LEU A 131 -16.52 -5.18 -3.52
CA LEU A 131 -16.49 -5.23 -4.97
C LEU A 131 -17.52 -6.26 -5.47
N GLN A 132 -18.37 -5.85 -6.41
CA GLN A 132 -19.39 -6.72 -6.98
C GLN A 132 -18.84 -7.47 -8.20
N ASP A 133 -19.21 -8.74 -8.34
CA ASP A 133 -18.72 -9.63 -9.40
C ASP A 133 -19.23 -9.26 -10.79
N ASN A 134 -20.27 -8.43 -10.90
CA ASN A 134 -20.89 -8.02 -12.16
C ASN A 134 -20.44 -6.63 -12.64
N THR A 135 -19.18 -6.28 -12.40
CA THR A 135 -18.62 -4.94 -12.72
C THR A 135 -17.54 -4.96 -13.80
N ASP A 136 -17.30 -6.09 -14.47
CA ASP A 136 -16.19 -6.25 -15.43
C ASP A 136 -14.83 -5.82 -14.84
N ILE A 137 -14.66 -5.98 -13.52
CA ILE A 137 -13.45 -5.68 -12.76
C ILE A 137 -12.96 -6.94 -12.07
N LEU A 138 -11.66 -7.22 -12.20
CA LEU A 138 -10.97 -8.24 -11.40
C LEU A 138 -9.85 -7.56 -10.61
N ALA A 139 -9.79 -7.81 -9.31
CA ALA A 139 -8.74 -7.32 -8.43
C ALA A 139 -7.90 -8.48 -7.89
N VAL A 140 -6.58 -8.35 -7.93
CA VAL A 140 -5.60 -9.24 -7.32
C VAL A 140 -4.85 -8.45 -6.24
N THR A 141 -4.77 -9.01 -5.04
CA THR A 141 -4.17 -8.31 -3.89
C THR A 141 -3.01 -9.09 -3.31
N ALA A 142 -1.96 -8.37 -2.89
CA ALA A 142 -0.76 -8.96 -2.29
C ALA A 142 -1.01 -9.67 -0.94
N SER A 143 -2.05 -9.24 -0.24
CA SER A 143 -2.45 -9.75 1.07
C SER A 143 -3.96 -9.93 1.16
N GLY A 144 -4.39 -10.83 2.04
CA GLY A 144 -5.77 -10.93 2.49
C GLY A 144 -6.20 -9.73 3.34
N PRO A 145 -7.46 -9.67 3.76
CA PRO A 145 -8.01 -8.53 4.51
C PRO A 145 -7.44 -8.37 5.94
N ARG A 146 -6.66 -9.34 6.43
CA ARG A 146 -6.30 -9.48 7.85
C ARG A 146 -4.79 -9.62 8.08
N GLU A 147 -3.97 -9.38 7.06
CA GLU A 147 -2.53 -9.60 7.15
C GLU A 147 -1.74 -8.52 6.41
N ASN A 148 -0.46 -8.41 6.75
CA ASN A 148 0.46 -7.48 6.11
C ASN A 148 0.98 -8.02 4.77
N SER A 149 1.37 -7.10 3.88
CA SER A 149 2.28 -7.42 2.78
C SER A 149 3.73 -7.29 3.24
N TYR A 150 4.67 -7.64 2.36
CA TYR A 150 6.08 -7.78 2.70
C TYR A 150 6.95 -7.09 1.67
N GLY A 151 7.82 -6.20 2.15
CA GLY A 151 8.98 -5.76 1.38
C GLY A 151 9.91 -6.94 1.10
N CYS A 152 10.65 -6.85 0.01
CA CYS A 152 11.56 -7.84 -0.53
C CYS A 152 12.89 -7.19 -0.92
N TYR A 153 13.92 -8.02 -1.09
CA TYR A 153 15.27 -7.57 -1.41
C TYR A 153 15.80 -6.53 -0.41
N CYS A 154 15.55 -6.80 0.87
CA CYS A 154 16.06 -6.01 1.97
C CYS A 154 17.50 -6.41 2.32
N ARG A 155 18.27 -5.46 2.87
CA ARG A 155 19.64 -5.68 3.36
C ARG A 155 20.63 -6.04 2.24
N TYR A 156 20.50 -5.37 1.08
CA TYR A 156 21.39 -5.54 -0.06
C TYR A 156 22.21 -4.28 -0.29
N GLU A 157 23.51 -4.37 -0.04
CA GLU A 157 24.45 -3.28 -0.33
C GLU A 157 24.47 -2.94 -1.84
N PRO A 158 24.71 -1.67 -2.21
CA PRO A 158 24.95 -0.51 -1.33
C PRO A 158 23.66 0.14 -0.79
N TYR A 159 22.50 -0.50 -0.98
CA TYR A 159 21.20 0.10 -0.68
C TYR A 159 20.81 -0.12 0.78
N GLY A 160 20.69 0.96 1.53
CA GLY A 160 20.22 0.95 2.92
C GLY A 160 18.70 0.82 3.06
N THR A 161 18.03 0.03 2.21
CA THR A 161 16.56 -0.14 2.20
C THR A 161 16.16 -1.48 1.56
N CYS A 162 14.86 -1.76 1.45
CA CYS A 162 14.31 -2.82 0.60
C CYS A 162 14.09 -2.27 -0.82
N LEU A 163 14.36 -3.08 -1.85
CA LEU A 163 14.33 -2.63 -3.26
C LEU A 163 12.99 -2.83 -3.96
N GLY A 164 12.11 -3.66 -3.40
CA GLY A 164 10.78 -3.90 -3.94
C GLY A 164 9.89 -4.61 -2.93
N ASP A 165 8.71 -5.01 -3.35
CA ASP A 165 7.75 -5.74 -2.52
C ASP A 165 7.50 -7.15 -3.05
N LEU A 166 7.30 -8.11 -2.16
CA LEU A 166 7.35 -9.54 -2.46
C LEU A 166 6.31 -9.94 -3.51
N PHE A 167 5.07 -9.47 -3.42
CA PHE A 167 4.07 -9.75 -4.44
C PHE A 167 4.45 -9.05 -5.75
N SER A 168 4.81 -7.77 -5.67
CA SER A 168 5.18 -6.94 -6.82
C SER A 168 6.33 -7.52 -7.64
N VAL A 169 7.47 -7.81 -7.01
CA VAL A 169 8.63 -8.39 -7.70
C VAL A 169 8.32 -9.79 -8.22
N THR A 170 7.45 -10.55 -7.56
CA THR A 170 7.14 -11.92 -7.99
C THR A 170 6.37 -11.93 -9.30
N TRP A 171 5.33 -11.12 -9.47
CA TRP A 171 4.59 -11.09 -10.73
C TRP A 171 5.40 -10.40 -11.85
N MET A 172 6.16 -9.34 -11.53
CA MET A 172 6.99 -8.64 -12.53
C MET A 172 8.14 -9.50 -13.04
N GLU A 173 8.91 -10.14 -12.15
CA GLU A 173 10.06 -10.95 -12.56
C GLU A 173 9.65 -12.21 -13.33
N ASP A 174 8.52 -12.79 -12.97
CA ASP A 174 8.01 -13.95 -13.67
C ASP A 174 7.47 -13.58 -15.07
N LEU A 175 6.86 -12.40 -15.22
CA LEU A 175 6.53 -11.84 -16.52
C LEU A 175 7.79 -11.61 -17.38
N ASP A 176 8.83 -10.99 -16.80
CA ASP A 176 10.12 -10.74 -17.48
C ASP A 176 10.82 -12.04 -17.89
N ALA A 177 10.70 -13.11 -17.09
CA ALA A 177 11.29 -14.41 -17.39
C ALA A 177 10.50 -15.19 -18.45
N THR A 178 9.20 -14.92 -18.60
CA THR A 178 8.29 -15.68 -19.46
C THR A 178 7.79 -14.91 -20.68
N VAL A 179 8.53 -13.88 -21.13
CA VAL A 179 8.18 -13.01 -22.27
C VAL A 179 7.80 -13.79 -23.52
N SER A 180 8.47 -14.91 -23.81
CA SER A 180 8.17 -15.78 -24.96
C SER A 180 6.78 -16.47 -24.91
N ASN A 181 6.16 -16.55 -23.73
CA ASN A 181 4.84 -17.17 -23.50
C ASN A 181 3.74 -16.16 -23.13
N CYS A 182 4.05 -14.85 -23.12
CA CYS A 182 3.10 -13.80 -22.72
C CYS A 182 1.84 -13.72 -23.58
N GLU A 183 1.88 -14.21 -24.83
CA GLU A 183 0.71 -14.26 -25.72
C GLU A 183 -0.33 -15.32 -25.33
N LYS A 184 0.03 -16.29 -24.50
CA LYS A 184 -0.83 -17.41 -24.07
C LYS A 184 -1.17 -17.36 -22.58
N ARG A 185 -0.37 -16.67 -21.78
CA ARG A 185 -0.54 -16.55 -20.34
C ARG A 185 -1.81 -15.79 -19.99
N THR A 186 -2.69 -16.44 -19.24
CA THR A 186 -3.91 -15.82 -18.71
C THR A 186 -3.66 -15.13 -17.37
N VAL A 187 -4.57 -14.25 -16.96
CA VAL A 187 -4.53 -13.65 -15.62
C VAL A 187 -4.59 -14.73 -14.52
N PHE A 188 -5.34 -15.82 -14.69
CA PHE A 188 -5.35 -16.92 -13.74
C PHE A 188 -4.05 -17.73 -13.70
N ASN A 189 -3.34 -17.87 -14.83
CA ASN A 189 -2.01 -18.46 -14.79
C ASN A 189 -1.07 -17.59 -13.96
N ASP A 190 -1.15 -16.27 -14.14
CA ASP A 190 -0.38 -15.33 -13.35
C ASP A 190 -0.70 -15.37 -11.87
N PHE A 191 -1.97 -15.23 -11.52
CA PHE A 191 -2.43 -15.35 -10.15
C PHE A 191 -1.98 -16.65 -9.48
N LYS A 192 -2.04 -17.79 -10.18
CA LYS A 192 -1.60 -19.07 -9.65
C LYS A 192 -0.10 -19.07 -9.35
N GLU A 193 0.73 -18.61 -10.30
CA GLU A 193 2.18 -18.57 -10.13
C GLU A 193 2.57 -17.63 -8.99
N VAL A 194 1.98 -16.44 -8.96
CA VAL A 194 2.25 -15.42 -7.94
C VAL A 194 1.79 -15.92 -6.56
N ARG A 195 0.59 -16.48 -6.45
CA ARG A 195 0.08 -17.06 -5.19
C ARG A 195 0.93 -18.22 -4.68
N THR A 196 1.54 -19.01 -5.57
CA THR A 196 2.45 -20.09 -5.17
C THR A 196 3.79 -19.56 -4.65
N ASN A 197 4.32 -18.48 -5.24
CA ASN A 197 5.67 -17.98 -4.91
C ASN A 197 5.69 -16.87 -3.85
N VAL A 198 4.57 -16.19 -3.60
CA VAL A 198 4.41 -15.27 -2.46
C VAL A 198 4.12 -16.09 -1.21
N THR A 199 5.14 -16.33 -0.40
CA THR A 199 5.09 -17.26 0.75
C THR A 199 4.84 -16.60 2.10
N ARG A 200 4.72 -15.27 2.15
CA ARG A 200 4.64 -14.50 3.40
C ARG A 200 3.25 -13.89 3.67
N SER A 201 2.40 -13.87 2.67
CA SER A 201 1.01 -13.40 2.73
C SER A 201 0.16 -14.23 1.76
N ASN A 202 -1.17 -14.14 1.87
CA ASN A 202 -2.09 -14.79 0.96
C ASN A 202 -2.46 -13.83 -0.17
N VAL A 203 -2.05 -14.18 -1.39
CA VAL A 203 -2.48 -13.46 -2.60
C VAL A 203 -3.95 -13.79 -2.87
N MET A 204 -4.80 -12.78 -2.91
CA MET A 204 -6.26 -12.94 -3.06
C MET A 204 -6.77 -12.38 -4.38
N ILE A 205 -7.97 -12.79 -4.78
CA ILE A 205 -8.64 -12.37 -6.02
C ILE A 205 -10.12 -12.09 -5.75
N TYR A 206 -10.66 -11.01 -6.32
CA TYR A 206 -12.03 -10.51 -6.08
C TYR A 206 -12.66 -9.96 -7.37
N GLY A 207 -13.98 -9.96 -7.48
CA GLY A 207 -14.73 -9.40 -8.60
C GLY A 207 -15.05 -10.41 -9.71
N ASP A 208 -15.10 -9.96 -10.96
CA ASP A 208 -15.47 -10.79 -12.12
C ASP A 208 -14.37 -11.79 -12.50
N PHE A 209 -14.51 -13.01 -12.02
CA PHE A 209 -13.57 -14.11 -12.29
C PHE A 209 -13.50 -14.51 -13.77
N ASN A 210 -14.45 -14.13 -14.62
CA ASN A 210 -14.35 -14.40 -16.06
C ASN A 210 -13.16 -13.68 -16.70
N ILE A 211 -12.72 -12.56 -16.12
CA ILE A 211 -11.53 -11.82 -16.55
C ILE A 211 -10.25 -12.64 -16.31
N GLY A 212 -10.28 -13.57 -15.36
CA GLY A 212 -9.15 -14.48 -15.08
C GLY A 212 -8.75 -15.31 -16.31
N HIS A 213 -9.67 -15.55 -17.23
CA HIS A 213 -9.41 -16.27 -18.49
C HIS A 213 -8.87 -15.39 -19.61
N GLU A 214 -8.88 -14.07 -19.46
CA GLU A 214 -8.27 -13.17 -20.43
C GLU A 214 -6.75 -13.31 -20.42
N LYS A 215 -6.14 -13.02 -21.57
CA LYS A 215 -4.69 -12.93 -21.67
C LYS A 215 -4.20 -11.75 -20.85
N LEU A 216 -3.18 -11.97 -20.02
CA LEU A 216 -2.58 -10.89 -19.23
C LEU A 216 -2.02 -9.77 -20.14
N SER A 217 -1.43 -10.15 -21.26
CA SER A 217 -0.93 -9.23 -22.30
C SER A 217 -1.99 -8.30 -22.90
N ALA A 218 -3.29 -8.60 -22.74
CA ALA A 218 -4.35 -7.69 -23.16
C ALA A 218 -4.49 -6.46 -22.24
N PHE A 219 -3.97 -6.53 -21.01
CA PHE A 219 -4.02 -5.45 -20.02
C PHE A 219 -2.70 -4.69 -19.94
N ILE A 220 -1.57 -5.40 -19.93
CA ILE A 220 -0.25 -4.81 -19.69
C ILE A 220 0.59 -4.69 -20.96
N GLY A 221 0.03 -5.11 -22.11
CA GLY A 221 0.76 -5.19 -23.37
C GLY A 221 1.80 -6.31 -23.37
N TYR A 222 2.55 -6.39 -24.45
CA TYR A 222 3.75 -7.22 -24.57
C TYR A 222 4.59 -6.72 -25.74
N GLN A 223 5.91 -6.87 -25.66
CA GLN A 223 6.78 -6.69 -26.81
C GLN A 223 7.06 -8.05 -27.44
N LYS A 224 6.78 -8.20 -28.74
CA LYS A 224 7.35 -9.30 -29.53
C LYS A 224 8.83 -9.00 -29.67
N SER A 225 9.69 -9.76 -28.97
CA SER A 225 11.10 -9.72 -29.32
C SER A 225 11.25 -10.26 -30.74
N ASN A 226 11.75 -9.44 -31.66
CA ASN A 226 12.49 -9.99 -32.78
C ASN A 226 13.68 -10.72 -32.15
N ASN A 227 13.85 -11.99 -32.50
CA ASN A 227 14.85 -12.88 -31.91
C ASN A 227 16.20 -12.19 -31.67
N GLU A 228 16.81 -12.58 -30.54
CA GLU A 228 18.15 -12.25 -30.02
C GLU A 228 18.20 -11.05 -29.05
N LEU A 229 18.76 -11.31 -27.85
CA LEU A 229 18.86 -10.43 -26.67
C LEU A 229 17.54 -10.41 -25.86
N ILE A 230 17.23 -11.37 -24.99
CA ILE A 230 17.84 -11.60 -23.67
C ILE A 230 17.97 -13.12 -23.45
N THR A 231 19.04 -13.71 -23.97
CA THR A 231 19.58 -14.97 -23.43
C THR A 231 20.91 -14.65 -22.79
N ASN A 232 20.89 -13.98 -21.64
CA ASN A 232 22.06 -13.89 -20.76
C ASN A 232 21.62 -13.73 -19.31
N SER A 233 21.19 -14.84 -18.73
CA SER A 233 21.61 -15.24 -17.39
C SER A 233 21.37 -16.74 -17.24
N LYS A 234 22.16 -17.54 -17.98
CA LYS A 234 22.50 -18.87 -17.47
C LYS A 234 23.23 -18.66 -16.13
N SER A 235 22.75 -19.36 -15.10
CA SER A 235 23.38 -19.53 -13.78
C SER A 235 23.64 -18.25 -12.96
N GLY A 236 22.59 -17.51 -12.61
CA GLY A 236 22.61 -16.67 -11.42
C GLY A 236 22.11 -17.49 -10.23
N GLU A 237 22.86 -17.53 -9.13
CA GLU A 237 22.37 -18.00 -7.83
C GLU A 237 20.96 -17.42 -7.58
N LEU A 238 20.03 -18.22 -7.07
CA LEU A 238 18.68 -17.74 -6.74
C LEU A 238 18.84 -16.59 -5.73
N ILE A 239 18.69 -15.34 -6.18
CA ILE A 239 18.88 -14.18 -5.31
C ILE A 239 17.82 -14.30 -4.21
N LYS A 240 18.29 -14.44 -2.98
CA LYS A 240 17.40 -14.66 -1.84
C LYS A 240 16.45 -13.47 -1.68
N LYS A 241 15.16 -13.72 -1.78
CA LYS A 241 14.11 -12.72 -1.48
C LYS A 241 14.01 -12.46 0.02
N THR A 242 15.01 -11.78 0.60
CA THR A 242 15.00 -11.39 2.01
C THR A 242 13.80 -10.49 2.27
N SER A 243 12.77 -11.06 2.90
CA SER A 243 11.45 -10.46 3.03
C SER A 243 11.16 -10.04 4.47
N ILE A 244 10.68 -8.81 4.64
CA ILE A 244 10.37 -8.18 5.93
C ILE A 244 8.94 -7.63 5.84
N SER A 245 8.14 -7.81 6.89
CA SER A 245 6.79 -7.20 6.95
C SER A 245 6.91 -5.72 6.68
N SER A 246 6.05 -5.15 5.83
CA SER A 246 6.15 -3.73 5.44
C SER A 246 6.09 -2.78 6.64
N ARG A 247 5.53 -3.22 7.78
CA ARG A 247 5.49 -2.49 9.06
C ARG A 247 6.81 -2.39 9.79
N ASN A 248 7.70 -3.35 9.54
CA ASN A 248 8.95 -3.50 10.29
C ASN A 248 10.17 -3.09 9.47
N ILE A 249 9.99 -2.65 8.22
CA ILE A 249 11.11 -2.33 7.31
C ILE A 249 12.03 -1.26 7.93
N HIS A 250 11.50 -0.12 8.37
CA HIS A 250 12.33 0.97 8.88
C HIS A 250 13.16 0.55 10.11
N GLU A 251 12.52 -0.02 11.14
CA GLU A 251 13.22 -0.48 12.33
C GLU A 251 14.24 -1.59 11.99
N ASN A 252 13.86 -2.53 11.13
CA ASN A 252 14.77 -3.62 10.76
C ASN A 252 15.99 -3.13 9.98
N THR A 253 15.80 -2.17 9.09
CA THR A 253 16.86 -1.50 8.33
C THR A 253 17.82 -0.79 9.27
N LEU A 254 17.33 0.02 10.21
CA LEU A 254 18.18 0.70 11.19
C LEU A 254 18.96 -0.30 12.05
N GLN A 255 18.32 -1.35 12.56
CA GLN A 255 18.99 -2.40 13.35
C GLN A 255 20.08 -3.13 12.55
N TYR A 256 19.82 -3.42 11.28
CA TYR A 256 20.81 -4.02 10.39
C TYR A 256 22.01 -3.08 10.17
N GLN A 257 21.76 -1.82 9.82
CA GLN A 257 22.82 -0.83 9.59
C GLN A 257 23.63 -0.56 10.86
N ILE A 258 23.01 -0.48 12.05
CA ILE A 258 23.72 -0.36 13.33
C ILE A 258 24.68 -1.54 13.54
N SER A 259 24.22 -2.76 13.23
CA SER A 259 25.01 -3.98 13.37
C SER A 259 26.20 -3.99 12.39
N ASP A 260 25.96 -3.57 11.14
CA ASP A 260 27.00 -3.41 10.11
C ASP A 260 28.05 -2.37 10.53
N LYS A 261 27.64 -1.15 10.92
CA LYS A 261 28.57 -0.07 11.33
C LYS A 261 29.37 -0.41 12.57
N LYS A 262 28.80 -1.20 13.49
CA LYS A 262 29.53 -1.76 14.63
C LYS A 262 30.64 -2.71 14.18
N GLN A 263 30.40 -3.56 13.17
CA GLN A 263 31.40 -4.47 12.63
C GLN A 263 32.49 -3.74 11.83
N SER A 264 32.11 -2.74 11.03
CA SER A 264 33.04 -1.91 10.26
C SER A 264 33.81 -0.88 11.11
N LYS A 265 33.54 -0.81 12.42
CA LYS A 265 34.12 0.14 13.39
C LYS A 265 33.80 1.62 13.09
N ASP A 266 32.72 1.89 12.37
CA ASP A 266 32.20 3.25 12.17
C ASP A 266 31.28 3.64 13.35
N MET A 267 31.92 4.02 14.46
CA MET A 267 31.21 4.31 15.70
C MET A 267 30.38 5.60 15.64
N ALA A 268 30.77 6.56 14.80
CA ALA A 268 30.05 7.81 14.61
C ALA A 268 28.71 7.55 13.92
N LYS A 269 28.71 6.84 12.78
CA LYS A 269 27.45 6.53 12.07
C LYS A 269 26.57 5.56 12.88
N MET A 270 27.17 4.59 13.56
CA MET A 270 26.43 3.70 14.47
C MET A 270 25.70 4.48 15.57
N HIS A 271 26.34 5.50 16.16
CA HIS A 271 25.71 6.33 17.18
C HIS A 271 24.55 7.16 16.63
N GLU A 272 24.73 7.77 15.45
CA GLU A 272 23.69 8.53 14.75
C GLU A 272 22.44 7.67 14.49
N LEU A 273 22.59 6.49 13.87
CA LEU A 273 21.49 5.55 13.61
C LEU A 273 20.81 5.08 14.90
N SER A 274 21.58 4.89 15.98
CA SER A 274 21.04 4.50 17.28
C SER A 274 20.19 5.62 17.91
N LEU A 275 20.53 6.89 17.68
CA LEU A 275 19.72 8.03 18.12
C LEU A 275 18.43 8.14 17.30
N GLU A 276 18.50 7.93 15.99
CA GLU A 276 17.33 7.88 15.10
C GLU A 276 16.35 6.80 15.55
N LEU A 277 16.82 5.55 15.74
CA LEU A 277 15.99 4.44 16.19
C LEU A 277 15.34 4.72 17.56
N ARG A 278 16.10 5.29 18.51
CA ARG A 278 15.57 5.67 19.83
C ARG A 278 14.51 6.76 19.73
N HIS A 279 14.73 7.74 18.86
CA HIS A 279 13.77 8.82 18.63
C HIS A 279 12.46 8.26 18.05
N ASN A 280 12.54 7.42 17.01
CA ASN A 280 11.38 6.76 16.41
C ASN A 280 10.60 5.94 17.44
N ASN A 281 11.29 5.09 18.22
CA ASN A 281 10.67 4.27 19.26
C ASN A 281 10.01 5.09 20.38
N LYS A 282 10.57 6.25 20.73
CA LYS A 282 9.93 7.18 21.67
C LYS A 282 8.63 7.74 21.11
N MET A 283 8.60 8.09 19.82
CA MET A 283 7.38 8.59 19.17
C MET A 283 6.31 7.49 19.01
N ARG A 284 6.71 6.26 18.66
CA ARG A 284 5.82 5.09 18.68
C ARG A 284 5.12 4.91 20.02
N LEU A 285 5.86 5.01 21.13
CA LEU A 285 5.29 4.89 22.47
C LEU A 285 4.24 5.98 22.77
N ILE A 286 4.46 7.20 22.27
CA ILE A 286 3.50 8.30 22.42
C ILE A 286 2.23 7.98 21.62
N ILE A 287 2.35 7.54 20.36
CA ILE A 287 1.23 7.14 19.52
C ILE A 287 0.42 6.02 20.19
N ASP A 288 1.09 4.96 20.66
CA ASP A 288 0.45 3.84 21.35
C ASP A 288 -0.26 4.30 22.63
N THR A 289 0.34 5.22 23.39
CA THR A 289 -0.28 5.79 24.59
C THR A 289 -1.57 6.53 24.27
N VAL A 290 -1.57 7.33 23.20
CA VAL A 290 -2.77 8.05 22.73
C VAL A 290 -3.87 7.07 22.32
N PHE A 291 -3.56 6.08 21.48
CA PHE A 291 -4.55 5.10 21.04
C PHE A 291 -5.08 4.23 22.18
N ARG A 292 -4.22 3.81 23.12
CA ARG A 292 -4.64 3.09 24.34
C ARG A 292 -5.57 3.94 25.20
N LYS A 293 -5.31 5.25 25.32
CA LYS A 293 -6.18 6.17 26.07
C LYS A 293 -7.53 6.33 25.38
N ILE A 294 -7.58 6.51 24.06
CA ILE A 294 -8.83 6.58 23.30
C ILE A 294 -9.62 5.28 23.47
N TYR A 295 -9.00 4.13 23.19
CA TYR A 295 -9.62 2.81 23.29
C TYR A 295 -10.17 2.56 24.70
N SER A 296 -9.36 2.78 25.74
CA SER A 296 -9.77 2.54 27.14
C SER A 296 -10.97 3.39 27.57
N MET A 297 -11.04 4.66 27.13
CA MET A 297 -12.19 5.53 27.41
C MET A 297 -13.47 5.04 26.72
N VAL A 298 -13.36 4.58 25.47
CA VAL A 298 -14.49 4.05 24.71
C VAL A 298 -15.02 2.76 25.35
N VAL A 299 -14.16 1.77 25.62
CA VAL A 299 -14.62 0.49 26.21
C VAL A 299 -15.07 0.63 27.66
N LYS A 300 -14.57 1.61 28.41
CA LYS A 300 -15.10 1.94 29.74
C LYS A 300 -16.52 2.49 29.65
N SER A 301 -16.82 3.27 28.62
CA SER A 301 -18.14 3.87 28.40
C SER A 301 -19.13 2.90 27.73
N ARG A 302 -18.60 1.95 26.95
CA ARG A 302 -19.34 0.92 26.20
C ARG A 302 -18.70 -0.45 26.44
N PRO A 303 -18.85 -1.04 27.64
CA PRO A 303 -18.30 -2.37 27.91
C PRO A 303 -18.94 -3.46 27.04
N ASP A 304 -20.17 -3.24 26.57
CA ASP A 304 -20.95 -4.15 25.73
C ASP A 304 -20.33 -4.43 24.35
N ILE A 305 -19.45 -3.54 23.85
CA ILE A 305 -18.83 -3.71 22.54
C ILE A 305 -17.44 -4.34 22.60
N LYS A 306 -16.80 -4.43 23.79
CA LYS A 306 -15.40 -4.85 23.93
C LYS A 306 -15.15 -6.23 23.31
N GLU A 307 -15.96 -7.23 23.67
CA GLU A 307 -15.81 -8.59 23.14
C GLU A 307 -16.01 -8.67 21.62
N LYS A 308 -16.77 -7.73 21.03
CA LYS A 308 -17.05 -7.73 19.59
C LYS A 308 -15.93 -7.09 18.78
N ILE A 309 -15.25 -6.09 19.33
CA ILE A 309 -14.22 -5.32 18.62
C ILE A 309 -12.80 -5.88 18.86
N GLY A 310 -12.62 -6.70 19.89
CA GLY A 310 -11.31 -7.20 20.33
C GLY A 310 -10.52 -6.18 21.14
N ASP A 311 -9.25 -6.46 21.37
CA ASP A 311 -8.34 -5.54 22.06
C ASP A 311 -7.59 -4.65 21.06
N LEU A 312 -7.06 -3.51 21.52
CA LEU A 312 -6.33 -2.58 20.63
C LEU A 312 -5.15 -3.24 19.90
N ASP A 313 -4.41 -4.08 20.62
CA ASP A 313 -3.22 -4.76 20.12
C ASP A 313 -3.56 -6.11 19.43
N ASP A 314 -4.81 -6.57 19.56
CA ASP A 314 -5.34 -7.80 18.95
C ASP A 314 -6.83 -7.62 18.59
N PRO A 315 -7.12 -6.79 17.56
CA PRO A 315 -8.49 -6.46 17.20
C PRO A 315 -9.17 -7.64 16.49
N GLU A 316 -10.47 -7.81 16.74
CA GLU A 316 -11.26 -8.79 16.01
C GLU A 316 -11.31 -8.46 14.51
N HIS A 317 -11.48 -9.48 13.67
CA HIS A 317 -11.50 -9.27 12.22
C HIS A 317 -12.92 -9.26 11.68
N LEU A 318 -13.57 -8.09 11.79
CA LEU A 318 -14.94 -7.89 11.36
C LEU A 318 -15.04 -7.60 9.85
N ASN A 319 -16.12 -8.07 9.23
CA ASN A 319 -16.40 -7.77 7.82
C ASN A 319 -16.81 -6.31 7.67
N LEU A 320 -16.26 -5.63 6.66
CA LEU A 320 -16.57 -4.24 6.38
C LEU A 320 -17.82 -4.11 5.50
N THR A 321 -18.59 -3.06 5.73
CA THR A 321 -19.72 -2.65 4.87
C THR A 321 -19.58 -1.20 4.47
N LEU A 322 -20.11 -0.81 3.31
CA LEU A 322 -19.91 0.54 2.76
C LEU A 322 -20.40 1.68 3.69
N ASP A 323 -21.34 1.40 4.59
CA ASP A 323 -21.92 2.38 5.50
C ASP A 323 -21.10 2.65 6.76
N ILE A 324 -20.00 1.93 7.02
CA ILE A 324 -19.10 2.23 8.14
C ILE A 324 -18.18 3.42 7.84
N PHE A 325 -17.90 3.68 6.56
CA PHE A 325 -16.82 4.58 6.17
C PHE A 325 -17.01 6.04 6.57
N PRO A 326 -18.24 6.61 6.62
CA PRO A 326 -18.45 7.93 7.21
C PRO A 326 -18.02 8.02 8.68
N CYS A 327 -18.36 7.01 9.49
CA CYS A 327 -17.93 6.92 10.89
C CYS A 327 -16.41 6.77 10.98
N TYR A 328 -15.83 5.86 10.19
CA TYR A 328 -14.40 5.56 10.25
C TYR A 328 -13.57 6.78 9.83
N ARG A 329 -13.92 7.44 8.73
CA ARG A 329 -13.31 8.72 8.31
C ARG A 329 -13.44 9.80 9.38
N SER A 330 -14.61 9.93 10.00
CA SER A 330 -14.83 10.94 11.05
C SER A 330 -13.86 10.74 12.21
N ILE A 331 -13.64 9.50 12.65
CA ILE A 331 -12.70 9.17 13.73
C ILE A 331 -11.27 9.48 13.30
N LEU A 332 -10.83 9.00 12.14
CA LEU A 332 -9.45 9.18 11.68
C LEU A 332 -9.12 10.65 11.40
N ASN A 333 -10.06 11.42 10.85
CA ASN A 333 -9.90 12.86 10.65
C ASN A 333 -9.77 13.60 11.98
N LYS A 334 -10.60 13.25 12.97
CA LYS A 334 -10.55 13.86 14.29
C LYS A 334 -9.20 13.59 14.97
N ILE A 335 -8.69 12.36 14.90
CA ILE A 335 -7.35 12.03 15.39
C ILE A 335 -6.28 12.85 14.65
N SER A 336 -6.37 12.93 13.32
CA SER A 336 -5.39 13.66 12.51
C SER A 336 -5.35 15.16 12.81
N GLN A 337 -6.51 15.76 13.11
CA GLN A 337 -6.66 17.19 13.37
C GLN A 337 -6.28 17.56 14.81
N THR A 338 -6.61 16.72 15.79
CA THR A 338 -6.38 17.02 17.20
C THR A 338 -5.02 16.51 17.68
N CYS A 339 -4.54 15.38 17.15
CA CYS A 339 -3.38 14.69 17.69
C CYS A 339 -2.14 14.85 16.80
N PHE A 340 -2.08 14.07 15.73
CA PHE A 340 -0.95 14.01 14.80
C PHE A 340 -1.46 13.48 13.47
N SER A 341 -0.87 13.93 12.36
CA SER A 341 -1.28 13.51 11.03
C SER A 341 -1.12 12.00 10.87
N LEU A 342 -2.24 11.27 10.72
CA LEU A 342 -2.16 9.82 10.53
C LEU A 342 -1.44 9.44 9.22
N PRO A 343 -1.73 10.07 8.06
CA PRO A 343 -1.05 9.72 6.80
C PRO A 343 0.47 9.89 6.86
N ARG A 344 0.96 10.90 7.59
CA ARG A 344 2.40 11.16 7.74
C ARG A 344 3.10 10.27 8.77
N ASN A 345 2.40 9.34 9.40
CA ASN A 345 2.96 8.45 10.41
C ASN A 345 2.58 7.00 10.09
N PRO A 346 3.28 6.31 9.16
CA PRO A 346 2.92 4.96 8.73
C PRO A 346 2.78 3.92 9.86
N TYR A 347 3.46 4.14 10.99
CA TYR A 347 3.33 3.31 12.19
C TYR A 347 1.88 3.15 12.67
N VAL A 348 1.05 4.18 12.51
CA VAL A 348 -0.33 4.19 13.03
C VAL A 348 -1.21 3.13 12.36
N LEU A 349 -0.85 2.68 11.15
CA LEU A 349 -1.69 1.85 10.30
C LEU A 349 -2.01 0.49 10.93
N ASP A 350 -1.11 -0.07 11.76
CA ASP A 350 -1.36 -1.32 12.50
C ASP A 350 -2.42 -1.21 13.58
N ARG A 351 -2.77 0.03 13.97
CA ARG A 351 -3.70 0.30 15.06
C ARG A 351 -5.06 0.75 14.56
N LEU A 352 -5.21 0.99 13.25
CA LEU A 352 -6.44 1.59 12.72
C LEU A 352 -7.61 0.60 12.63
N THR A 353 -7.34 -0.71 12.59
CA THR A 353 -8.36 -1.77 12.53
C THR A 353 -9.37 -1.66 13.67
N ILE A 354 -8.94 -1.33 14.89
CA ILE A 354 -9.88 -1.19 16.02
C ILE A 354 -10.92 -0.09 15.77
N PHE A 355 -10.53 1.00 15.10
CA PHE A 355 -11.43 2.12 14.82
C PHE A 355 -12.42 1.77 13.71
N ALA A 356 -12.03 0.92 12.76
CA ALA A 356 -12.97 0.33 11.82
C ALA A 356 -13.98 -0.56 12.55
N ASN A 357 -13.53 -1.44 13.46
CA ASN A 357 -14.39 -2.33 14.23
C ASN A 357 -15.43 -1.57 15.08
N LEU A 358 -15.02 -0.47 15.71
CA LEU A 358 -15.95 0.41 16.43
C LEU A 358 -17.11 0.86 15.53
N CYS A 359 -16.82 1.26 14.29
CA CYS A 359 -17.82 1.69 13.32
C CYS A 359 -18.65 0.55 12.71
N VAL A 360 -18.11 -0.67 12.66
CA VAL A 360 -18.88 -1.87 12.29
C VAL A 360 -19.95 -2.16 13.36
N VAL A 361 -19.56 -2.13 14.64
CA VAL A 361 -20.47 -2.42 15.75
C VAL A 361 -21.46 -1.29 16.00
N ASP A 362 -21.02 -0.04 15.89
CA ASP A 362 -21.86 1.15 16.10
C ASP A 362 -21.44 2.30 15.18
N LYS A 363 -22.23 2.52 14.12
CA LYS A 363 -21.97 3.54 13.10
C LYS A 363 -22.07 4.98 13.63
N GLN A 364 -22.61 5.18 14.83
CA GLN A 364 -22.76 6.50 15.47
C GLN A 364 -21.73 6.74 16.58
N ILE A 365 -20.81 5.81 16.82
CA ILE A 365 -19.83 5.90 17.92
C ILE A 365 -18.82 7.04 17.75
N HIS A 366 -18.67 7.59 16.55
CA HIS A 366 -17.68 8.60 16.21
C HIS A 366 -17.74 9.86 17.12
N GLN A 367 -18.92 10.25 17.62
CA GLN A 367 -19.03 11.37 18.58
C GLN A 367 -18.40 11.04 19.94
N MET A 368 -18.62 9.81 20.44
CA MET A 368 -17.99 9.34 21.68
C MET A 368 -16.47 9.25 21.53
N VAL A 369 -16.01 8.71 20.41
CA VAL A 369 -14.59 8.62 20.09
C VAL A 369 -13.98 10.02 19.97
N SER A 370 -14.67 10.98 19.36
CA SER A 370 -14.20 12.37 19.27
C SER A 370 -13.92 12.99 20.64
N ASN A 371 -14.81 12.77 21.61
CA ASN A 371 -14.59 13.26 22.98
C ASN A 371 -13.39 12.57 23.64
N ALA A 372 -13.20 11.27 23.40
CA ALA A 372 -12.04 10.54 23.89
C ALA A 372 -10.73 11.05 23.24
N VAL A 373 -10.76 11.42 21.96
CA VAL A 373 -9.63 12.01 21.24
C VAL A 373 -9.22 13.34 21.87
N ASP A 374 -10.17 14.24 22.15
CA ASP A 374 -9.88 15.55 22.76
C ASP A 374 -9.19 15.41 24.13
N VAL A 375 -9.60 14.43 24.92
CA VAL A 375 -8.96 14.14 26.22
C VAL A 375 -7.63 13.41 26.06
N ALA A 376 -7.52 12.51 25.08
CA ALA A 376 -6.29 11.73 24.86
C ALA A 376 -5.14 12.59 24.36
N CYS A 377 -5.44 13.64 23.60
CA CYS A 377 -4.46 14.44 22.89
C CYS A 377 -4.15 15.81 23.53
N SER A 378 -4.57 16.04 24.78
CA SER A 378 -4.32 17.30 25.51
C SER A 378 -2.83 17.58 25.76
N ASP A 379 -2.01 16.54 25.93
CA ASP A 379 -0.63 16.65 26.43
C ASP A 379 0.40 15.96 25.52
N ILE A 380 0.17 15.99 24.20
CA ILE A 380 1.09 15.39 23.23
C ILE A 380 2.10 16.41 22.69
N PRO A 381 3.31 15.97 22.28
CA PRO A 381 4.25 16.82 21.57
C PRO A 381 3.65 17.43 20.30
N LYS A 382 4.00 18.68 20.01
CA LYS A 382 3.46 19.44 18.85
C LYS A 382 3.91 18.94 17.47
N SER A 383 4.87 18.02 17.40
CA SER A 383 5.42 17.52 16.13
C SER A 383 5.69 16.02 16.21
N ILE A 384 4.71 15.23 15.81
CA ILE A 384 4.84 13.78 15.58
C ILE A 384 4.60 13.56 14.08
N ASN A 385 5.69 13.46 13.32
CA ASN A 385 5.66 13.22 11.88
C ASN A 385 6.73 12.18 11.53
N ASN A 386 6.50 11.44 10.46
CA ASN A 386 7.42 10.45 9.90
C ASN A 386 7.81 9.39 10.94
N VAL A 387 6.85 8.95 11.75
CA VAL A 387 7.02 7.80 12.64
C VAL A 387 6.69 6.54 11.86
N PHE A 388 7.71 5.71 11.66
CA PHE A 388 7.63 4.43 10.96
C PHE A 388 7.49 3.29 11.92
#